data_AF-A0A914P168-F1
#
_entry.id   AF-A0A914P168-F1
#
_cell.length_a   1.000
_cell.length_b   1.000
_cell.length_c   1.000
_cell.angle_alpha   90.00
_cell.angle_beta   90.00
_cell.angle_gamma   90.00
#
_symmetry.space_group_name_H-M   'P 1'
#
loop_
_entity.id
_entity.type
_entity.pdbx_description
1 polymer ?
#
loop_
_entity_poly.entity_id
_entity_poly.type
_entity_poly.pdbx_seq_one_letter_code
_entity_poly.pdbx_strand_id
1 'polypeptide(L)'
;MIPIGLLPYNYTIIHEASKNLKPFNERNLTLYLNFSPNTHSDRPVIKDYIKQKFWGDTDIVIADKWITWDVYLSHLGNAKFTVSPPGVGLDCYRMWEAAIMRTIPIVLRNEISHLYDGLPVMFVDSWTDIKRENLEKFEKKYLKTFKNGCPPDRPKIWARYWLTKIMEFKRSSKLKFCNKI
;
A
#
# COMPACT_ATOMS: atom_id res chain seq x y z
N MET A 1 10.39 4.07 -5.50
CA MET A 1 9.53 4.20 -6.69
C MET A 1 8.27 4.95 -6.32
N ILE A 2 8.10 6.10 -6.97
CA ILE A 2 6.89 6.90 -6.94
C ILE A 2 5.88 6.26 -7.92
N PRO A 3 4.54 6.47 -7.85
CA PRO A 3 3.53 5.87 -8.74
C PRO A 3 3.79 6.04 -10.25
N ILE A 4 4.72 6.90 -10.63
CA ILE A 4 5.25 7.07 -12.00
C ILE A 4 5.79 5.74 -12.58
N GLY A 5 6.25 4.81 -11.74
CA GLY A 5 6.79 3.54 -12.21
C GLY A 5 5.74 2.48 -12.54
N LEU A 6 4.47 2.65 -12.15
CA LEU A 6 3.43 1.67 -12.48
C LEU A 6 3.37 1.53 -14.00
N LEU A 7 3.59 0.30 -14.51
CA LEU A 7 3.52 0.04 -15.94
C LEU A 7 2.18 0.57 -16.47
N PRO A 8 2.15 1.36 -17.56
CA PRO A 8 0.96 2.04 -18.03
C PRO A 8 -0.27 1.13 -18.20
N TYR A 9 -0.04 -0.13 -18.59
CA TYR A 9 -1.09 -1.13 -18.76
C TYR A 9 -1.77 -1.53 -17.44
N ASN A 10 -1.00 -1.79 -16.39
CA ASN A 10 -1.55 -2.17 -15.09
C ASN A 10 -2.30 -1.02 -14.42
N TYR A 11 -1.89 0.23 -14.70
CA TYR A 11 -2.51 1.43 -14.16
C TYR A 11 -3.96 1.60 -14.62
N THR A 12 -4.26 1.37 -15.91
CA THR A 12 -5.64 1.47 -16.41
C THR A 12 -6.54 0.43 -15.76
N ILE A 13 -6.10 -0.83 -15.68
CA ILE A 13 -6.92 -1.92 -15.15
C ILE A 13 -7.21 -1.72 -13.66
N ILE A 14 -6.20 -1.38 -12.87
CA ILE A 14 -6.39 -1.13 -11.43
C ILE A 14 -7.24 0.12 -11.17
N HIS A 15 -7.10 1.15 -12.01
CA HIS A 15 -7.94 2.34 -11.92
C HIS A 15 -9.41 2.01 -12.18
N GLU A 16 -9.72 1.24 -13.23
CA GLU A 16 -11.09 0.80 -13.49
C GLU A 16 -11.64 -0.08 -12.37
N ALA A 17 -10.85 -1.03 -11.85
CA ALA A 17 -11.25 -1.84 -10.70
C ALA A 17 -11.52 -0.99 -9.44
N SER A 18 -10.77 0.10 -9.26
CA SER A 18 -10.90 0.97 -8.08
C SER A 18 -12.20 1.79 -8.04
N LYS A 19 -12.93 1.89 -9.16
CA LYS A 19 -14.19 2.65 -9.24
C LYS A 19 -15.34 1.93 -8.54
N ASN A 20 -15.34 0.60 -8.53
CA ASN A 20 -16.43 -0.23 -8.03
C ASN A 20 -15.99 -1.09 -6.83
N LEU A 21 -15.31 -0.46 -5.87
CA LEU A 21 -14.81 -1.17 -4.69
C LEU A 21 -15.90 -1.33 -3.64
N LYS A 22 -15.89 -2.50 -2.98
CA LYS A 22 -16.66 -2.74 -1.76
C LYS A 22 -16.32 -1.67 -0.70
N PRO A 23 -17.32 -1.12 0.01
CA PRO A 23 -17.08 -0.22 1.14
C PRO A 23 -16.11 -0.85 2.14
N PHE A 24 -15.22 -0.05 2.72
CA PHE A 24 -14.13 -0.56 3.56
C PHE A 24 -14.64 -1.42 4.72
N ASN A 25 -15.76 -1.04 5.34
CA ASN A 25 -16.35 -1.75 6.47
C ASN A 25 -16.99 -3.09 6.10
N GLU A 26 -17.31 -3.30 4.83
CA GLU A 26 -17.91 -4.55 4.37
C GLU A 26 -16.84 -5.53 3.87
N ARG A 27 -15.56 -5.17 3.87
CA ARG A 27 -14.48 -6.04 3.42
C ARG A 27 -14.27 -7.22 4.36
N ASN A 28 -14.20 -8.43 3.79
CA ASN A 28 -14.20 -9.67 4.58
C ASN A 28 -12.80 -10.22 4.85
N LEU A 29 -11.76 -9.75 4.14
CA LEU A 29 -10.38 -10.15 4.43
C LEU A 29 -9.75 -9.12 5.35
N THR A 30 -9.25 -9.57 6.50
CA THR A 30 -8.48 -8.73 7.42
C THR A 30 -7.10 -8.46 6.85
N LEU A 31 -6.40 -9.51 6.40
CA LEU A 31 -5.01 -9.42 5.93
C LEU A 31 -4.80 -10.22 4.65
N TYR A 32 -4.09 -9.60 3.70
CA TYR A 32 -3.71 -10.22 2.45
C TYR A 32 -2.20 -10.13 2.19
N LEU A 33 -1.60 -11.23 1.73
CA LEU A 33 -0.20 -11.31 1.34
C LEU A 33 -0.09 -11.85 -0.08
N ASN A 34 0.54 -11.10 -0.98
CA ASN A 34 0.88 -11.59 -2.32
C ASN A 34 2.25 -11.11 -2.77
N PHE A 35 3.26 -11.93 -2.50
CA PHE A 35 4.62 -11.64 -2.92
C PHE A 35 5.46 -12.91 -3.04
N SER A 36 6.37 -12.92 -4.02
CA SER A 36 7.35 -13.99 -4.17
C SER A 36 8.33 -13.99 -2.99
N PRO A 37 8.62 -15.15 -2.36
CA PRO A 37 9.56 -15.25 -1.25
C PRO A 37 11.01 -14.97 -1.66
N ASN A 38 11.37 -15.15 -2.93
CA ASN A 38 12.78 -15.23 -3.36
C ASN A 38 13.41 -13.90 -3.79
N THR A 39 12.71 -12.77 -3.57
CA THR A 39 13.13 -11.46 -4.11
C THR A 39 13.62 -10.49 -3.04
N HIS A 40 13.50 -10.86 -1.75
CA HIS A 40 14.04 -10.11 -0.61
C HIS A 40 14.12 -11.05 0.60
N SER A 41 15.17 -10.92 1.43
CA SER A 41 15.47 -11.80 2.58
C SER A 41 14.33 -11.92 3.59
N ASP A 42 13.61 -10.82 3.82
CA ASP A 42 12.52 -10.79 4.80
C ASP A 42 11.30 -11.61 4.40
N ARG A 43 11.07 -11.83 3.10
CA ARG A 43 9.78 -12.33 2.60
C ARG A 43 9.42 -13.74 3.06
N PRO A 44 10.34 -14.73 3.08
CA PRO A 44 10.07 -16.03 3.67
C PRO A 44 9.70 -15.89 5.16
N VAL A 45 10.50 -15.12 5.91
CA VAL A 45 10.29 -14.89 7.35
C VAL A 45 8.92 -14.29 7.64
N ILE A 46 8.49 -13.30 6.84
CA ILE A 46 7.15 -12.70 6.97
C ILE A 46 6.06 -13.74 6.72
N LYS A 47 6.17 -14.53 5.64
CA LYS A 47 5.16 -15.55 5.33
C LYS A 47 5.05 -16.57 6.45
N ASP A 48 6.17 -17.07 6.96
CA ASP A 48 6.20 -18.07 8.02
C ASP A 48 5.65 -17.51 9.34
N TYR A 49 6.07 -16.29 9.70
CA TYR A 49 5.53 -15.59 10.87
C TYR A 49 4.02 -15.41 10.78
N ILE A 50 3.49 -14.91 9.65
CA ILE A 50 2.05 -14.70 9.49
C ILE A 50 1.28 -16.03 9.49
N LYS A 51 1.80 -17.06 8.82
CA LYS A 51 1.20 -18.42 8.84
C LYS A 51 1.07 -18.96 10.25
N GLN A 52 2.11 -18.80 11.07
CA GLN A 52 2.10 -19.25 12.45
C GLN A 52 1.20 -18.39 13.33
N LYS A 53 1.32 -17.06 13.22
CA LYS A 53 0.64 -16.10 14.10
C LYS A 53 -0.88 -16.10 13.92
N PHE A 54 -1.33 -16.33 12.69
CA PHE A 54 -2.74 -16.32 12.30
C PHE A 54 -3.23 -17.71 11.89
N TRP A 55 -2.63 -18.76 12.47
CA TRP A 55 -3.03 -20.13 12.19
C TRP A 55 -4.50 -20.36 12.55
N GLY A 56 -5.30 -20.83 11.58
CA GLY A 56 -6.73 -21.10 11.75
C GLY A 56 -7.65 -19.92 11.42
N ASP A 57 -7.11 -18.72 11.19
CA ASP A 57 -7.91 -17.56 10.81
C ASP A 57 -8.37 -17.65 9.35
N THR A 58 -9.67 -17.50 9.12
CA THR A 58 -10.28 -17.62 7.79
C THR A 58 -10.32 -16.30 7.02
N ASP A 59 -10.04 -15.18 7.69
CA ASP A 59 -9.99 -13.83 7.13
C ASP A 59 -8.58 -13.40 6.70
N ILE A 60 -7.64 -14.34 6.63
CA ILE A 60 -6.24 -14.13 6.27
C ILE A 60 -5.90 -14.93 5.01
N VAL A 61 -5.44 -14.26 3.96
CA VAL A 61 -5.09 -14.90 2.69
C VAL A 61 -3.61 -14.71 2.38
N ILE A 62 -2.91 -15.82 2.14
CA ILE A 62 -1.51 -15.83 1.73
C ILE A 62 -1.41 -16.48 0.35
N ALA A 63 -1.15 -15.68 -0.68
CA ALA A 63 -0.91 -16.18 -2.02
C ALA A 63 0.48 -16.84 -2.10
N ASP A 64 0.49 -18.16 -2.13
CA ASP A 64 1.69 -18.99 -2.26
C ASP A 64 1.95 -19.48 -3.69
N LYS A 65 1.01 -19.27 -4.61
CA LYS A 65 1.11 -19.60 -6.03
C LYS A 65 0.91 -18.37 -6.89
N TRP A 66 1.30 -18.48 -8.16
CA TRP A 66 0.97 -17.48 -9.15
C TRP A 66 -0.56 -17.36 -9.28
N ILE A 67 -1.06 -16.13 -9.27
CA ILE A 67 -2.47 -15.80 -9.44
C ILE A 67 -2.61 -14.81 -10.59
N THR A 68 -3.77 -14.82 -11.22
CA THR A 68 -4.11 -13.85 -12.25
C THR A 68 -4.33 -12.47 -11.65
N TRP A 69 -4.28 -11.44 -12.50
CA TRP A 69 -4.43 -10.06 -12.09
C TRP A 69 -5.83 -9.74 -11.54
N ASP A 70 -6.87 -10.33 -12.11
CA ASP A 70 -8.26 -10.19 -11.63
C ASP A 70 -8.43 -10.77 -10.23
N VAL A 71 -7.87 -11.94 -9.94
CA VAL A 71 -7.87 -12.55 -8.60
C VAL A 71 -7.08 -11.68 -7.62
N TYR A 72 -5.93 -11.15 -8.03
CA TYR A 72 -5.14 -10.23 -7.22
C TYR A 72 -5.92 -8.97 -6.84
N LEU A 73 -6.55 -8.32 -7.82
CA LEU A 73 -7.35 -7.11 -7.59
C LEU A 73 -8.60 -7.41 -6.75
N SER A 74 -9.24 -8.57 -6.95
CA SER A 74 -10.36 -9.02 -6.14
C SER A 74 -9.95 -9.16 -4.66
N HIS A 75 -8.82 -9.81 -4.38
CA HIS A 75 -8.29 -9.92 -3.02
C HIS A 75 -7.94 -8.56 -2.43
N LEU A 76 -7.25 -7.67 -3.16
CA LEU A 76 -6.96 -6.31 -2.69
C LEU A 76 -8.24 -5.51 -2.39
N GLY A 77 -9.25 -5.62 -3.26
CA GLY A 77 -10.53 -4.91 -3.10
C GLY A 77 -11.36 -5.42 -1.93
N ASN A 78 -11.16 -6.68 -1.51
CA ASN A 78 -11.83 -7.29 -0.36
C ASN A 78 -10.98 -7.32 0.92
N ALA A 79 -9.74 -6.84 0.88
CA ALA A 79 -8.84 -6.80 2.03
C ALA A 79 -8.81 -5.44 2.73
N LYS A 80 -8.82 -5.45 4.06
CA LYS A 80 -8.59 -4.27 4.90
C LYS A 80 -7.12 -3.89 4.92
N PHE A 81 -6.24 -4.87 5.08
CA PHE A 81 -4.79 -4.68 5.09
C PHE A 81 -4.09 -5.59 4.08
N THR A 82 -2.96 -5.12 3.55
CA THR A 82 -2.08 -5.93 2.70
C THR A 82 -0.62 -5.71 3.05
N VAL A 83 0.18 -6.77 3.12
CA VAL A 83 1.59 -6.65 3.47
C VAL A 83 2.41 -6.27 2.23
N SER A 84 3.14 -5.16 2.32
CA SER A 84 3.96 -4.63 1.23
C SER A 84 5.43 -4.56 1.66
N PRO A 85 6.13 -5.70 1.76
CA PRO A 85 7.56 -5.70 2.07
C PRO A 85 8.36 -5.08 0.93
N PRO A 86 9.57 -4.56 1.23
CA PRO A 86 10.49 -4.03 0.24
C PRO A 86 10.65 -4.92 -1.00
N GLY A 87 10.82 -4.25 -2.14
CA GLY A 87 11.13 -4.83 -3.43
C GLY A 87 12.60 -5.26 -3.53
N VAL A 88 13.16 -5.11 -4.72
CA VAL A 88 14.63 -5.02 -4.89
C VAL A 88 15.16 -3.72 -4.29
N GLY A 89 14.32 -2.67 -4.24
CA GLY A 89 14.59 -1.42 -3.52
C GLY A 89 13.74 -1.28 -2.27
N LEU A 90 13.87 -0.14 -1.61
CA LEU A 90 13.21 0.20 -0.33
C LEU A 90 11.67 0.22 -0.41
N ASP A 91 11.11 0.36 -1.60
CA ASP A 91 9.67 0.36 -1.82
C ASP A 91 9.21 -0.74 -2.76
N CYS A 92 7.89 -0.82 -2.94
CA CYS A 92 7.26 -1.82 -3.78
C CYS A 92 6.04 -1.23 -4.50
N TYR A 93 5.78 -1.71 -5.72
CA TYR A 93 4.53 -1.44 -6.45
C TYR A 93 3.28 -1.75 -5.63
N ARG A 94 3.33 -2.81 -4.81
CA ARG A 94 2.22 -3.24 -3.94
C ARG A 94 1.71 -2.13 -3.03
N MET A 95 2.59 -1.27 -2.52
CA MET A 95 2.21 -0.12 -1.70
C MET A 95 1.23 0.79 -2.44
N TRP A 96 1.52 1.08 -3.72
CA TRP A 96 0.69 1.96 -4.54
C TRP A 96 -0.57 1.26 -5.05
N GLU A 97 -0.46 0.00 -5.45
CA GLU A 97 -1.61 -0.82 -5.86
C GLU A 97 -2.63 -0.95 -4.72
N ALA A 98 -2.14 -1.22 -3.51
CA ALA A 98 -2.93 -1.25 -2.28
C ALA A 98 -3.68 0.06 -2.05
N ALA A 99 -2.95 1.18 -2.13
CA ALA A 99 -3.51 2.50 -1.92
C ALA A 99 -4.62 2.84 -2.94
N ILE A 100 -4.42 2.49 -4.21
CA ILE A 100 -5.43 2.64 -5.28
C ILE A 100 -6.66 1.78 -4.98
N MET A 101 -6.47 0.51 -4.59
CA MET A 101 -7.55 -0.42 -4.24
C MET A 101 -8.16 -0.19 -2.85
N ARG A 102 -7.77 0.91 -2.17
CA ARG A 102 -8.25 1.34 -0.86
C ARG A 102 -8.08 0.31 0.26
N THR A 103 -7.14 -0.62 0.11
CA THR A 103 -6.64 -1.45 1.20
C THR A 103 -5.45 -0.75 1.86
N ILE A 104 -5.23 -0.97 3.15
CA ILE A 104 -4.20 -0.32 3.94
C ILE A 104 -2.89 -1.11 3.79
N PRO A 105 -1.88 -0.59 3.08
CA PRO A 105 -0.58 -1.24 3.01
C PRO A 105 0.12 -1.22 4.37
N ILE A 106 0.70 -2.35 4.74
CA ILE A 106 1.62 -2.50 5.87
C ILE A 106 3.04 -2.47 5.33
N VAL A 107 3.84 -1.51 5.80
CA VAL A 107 5.19 -1.23 5.29
C VAL A 107 6.17 -1.14 6.45
N LEU A 108 7.36 -1.70 6.27
CA LEU A 108 8.47 -1.54 7.22
C LEU A 108 8.98 -0.11 7.17
N ARG A 109 9.09 0.54 8.33
CA ARG A 109 9.61 1.91 8.43
C ARG A 109 11.06 1.97 7.96
N ASN A 110 11.35 2.93 7.11
CA ASN A 110 12.67 3.17 6.51
C ASN A 110 12.82 4.64 6.08
N GLU A 111 13.95 5.00 5.50
CA GLU A 111 14.32 6.38 5.12
C GLU A 111 13.34 7.04 4.13
N ILE A 112 12.61 6.27 3.32
CA ILE A 112 11.64 6.80 2.34
C ILE A 112 10.20 6.87 2.87
N SER A 113 9.97 6.47 4.13
CA SER A 113 8.62 6.40 4.71
C SER A 113 7.88 7.75 4.68
N HIS A 114 8.61 8.86 4.78
CA HIS A 114 8.07 10.22 4.67
C HIS A 114 7.32 10.50 3.35
N LEU A 115 7.62 9.73 2.28
CA LEU A 115 6.90 9.85 1.01
C LEU A 115 5.42 9.47 1.14
N TYR A 116 5.07 8.63 2.11
CA TYR A 116 3.71 8.16 2.33
C TYR A 116 2.93 8.99 3.36
N ASP A 117 3.50 10.08 3.88
CA ASP A 117 2.82 10.92 4.87
C ASP A 117 1.46 11.40 4.36
N GLY A 118 0.42 11.24 5.20
CA GLY A 118 -0.97 11.57 4.85
C GLY A 118 -1.69 10.50 4.01
N LEU A 119 -1.03 9.41 3.63
CA LEU A 119 -1.70 8.21 3.12
C LEU A 119 -2.03 7.24 4.26
N PRO A 120 -3.08 6.42 4.11
CA PRO A 120 -3.40 5.38 5.09
C PRO A 120 -2.43 4.22 4.96
N VAL A 121 -1.26 4.35 5.58
CA VAL A 121 -0.21 3.33 5.64
C VAL A 121 0.01 2.93 7.08
N MET A 122 0.00 1.62 7.34
CA MET A 122 0.38 1.08 8.63
C MET A 122 1.87 0.82 8.62
N PHE A 123 2.63 1.72 9.21
CA PHE A 123 4.07 1.51 9.42
C PHE A 123 4.29 0.55 10.58
N VAL A 124 5.20 -0.40 10.36
CA VAL A 124 5.72 -1.30 11.39
C VAL A 124 7.22 -1.10 11.53
N ASP A 125 7.74 -1.27 12.74
CA ASP A 125 9.19 -1.23 13.00
C ASP A 125 9.77 -2.66 12.96
N SER A 126 8.92 -3.67 13.14
CA SER A 126 9.21 -5.08 12.90
C SER A 126 8.02 -5.78 12.24
N TRP A 127 8.28 -6.78 11.39
CA TRP A 127 7.21 -7.63 10.84
C TRP A 127 6.40 -8.36 11.91
N THR A 128 6.97 -8.55 13.11
CA THR A 128 6.29 -9.10 14.28
C THR A 128 5.23 -8.16 14.89
N ASP A 129 5.21 -6.88 14.49
CA ASP A 129 4.14 -5.94 14.87
C ASP A 129 2.83 -6.22 14.13
N ILE A 130 2.83 -7.10 13.13
CA ILE A 130 1.61 -7.55 12.46
C ILE A 130 0.91 -8.57 13.37
N LYS A 131 -0.02 -8.06 14.18
CA LYS A 131 -0.88 -8.83 15.07
C LYS A 131 -2.29 -8.23 15.10
N ARG A 132 -3.29 -9.05 15.39
CA ARG A 132 -4.71 -8.68 15.30
C ARG A 132 -5.03 -7.39 16.08
N GLU A 133 -4.46 -7.23 17.27
CA GLU A 133 -4.71 -6.06 18.12
C GLU A 133 -4.18 -4.77 17.47
N ASN A 134 -3.03 -4.84 16.79
CA ASN A 134 -2.43 -3.70 16.11
C ASN A 134 -3.22 -3.33 14.84
N LEU A 135 -3.68 -4.34 14.08
CA LEU A 135 -4.53 -4.16 12.90
C LEU A 135 -5.84 -3.48 13.28
N GLU A 136 -6.53 -3.99 14.29
CA GLU A 136 -7.80 -3.44 14.78
C GLU A 136 -7.64 -2.03 15.33
N LYS A 137 -6.56 -1.76 16.08
CA LYS A 137 -6.25 -0.42 16.59
C LYS A 137 -6.03 0.56 15.43
N PHE A 138 -5.31 0.15 14.40
CA PHE A 138 -5.08 0.99 13.22
C PHE A 138 -6.38 1.22 12.45
N GLU A 139 -7.18 0.17 12.22
CA GLU A 139 -8.48 0.25 11.55
C GLU A 139 -9.39 1.26 12.25
N LYS A 140 -9.55 1.15 13.58
CA LYS A 140 -10.35 2.09 14.38
C LYS A 140 -9.86 3.54 14.23
N LYS A 141 -8.54 3.76 14.18
CA LYS A 141 -7.96 5.09 13.95
C LYS A 141 -8.25 5.60 12.54
N TYR A 142 -8.13 4.73 11.53
CA TYR A 142 -8.38 5.10 10.14
C TYR A 142 -9.86 5.44 9.90
N LEU A 143 -10.80 4.66 10.43
CA LEU A 143 -12.23 4.92 10.30
C LEU A 143 -12.66 6.28 10.88
N LYS A 144 -11.99 6.76 11.94
CA LYS A 144 -12.22 8.11 12.50
C LYS A 144 -11.85 9.25 11.54
N THR A 145 -11.07 8.97 10.49
CA THR A 145 -10.73 9.98 9.47
C THR A 145 -11.81 10.15 8.42
N PHE A 146 -12.82 9.27 8.40
CA PHE A 146 -13.86 9.29 7.37
C PHE A 146 -14.83 10.42 7.67
N LYS A 147 -15.15 11.20 6.65
CA LYS A 147 -16.15 12.28 6.73
C LYS A 147 -17.40 11.83 5.98
N ASN A 148 -18.56 11.87 6.64
CA ASN A 148 -19.83 11.40 6.08
C ASN A 148 -19.75 9.97 5.51
N GLY A 149 -18.99 9.09 6.17
CA GLY A 149 -18.76 7.71 5.70
C GLY A 149 -17.79 7.58 4.53
N CYS A 150 -17.26 8.67 4.00
CA CYS A 150 -16.30 8.66 2.89
C CYS A 150 -14.85 8.67 3.40
N PRO A 151 -13.95 7.83 2.83
CA PRO A 151 -12.53 7.89 3.14
C PRO A 151 -11.92 9.23 2.70
N PRO A 152 -10.82 9.68 3.33
CA PRO A 152 -10.15 10.91 2.95
C PRO A 152 -9.65 10.86 1.49
N ASP A 153 -9.59 12.03 0.86
CA ASP A 153 -8.95 12.18 -0.44
C ASP A 153 -7.45 11.89 -0.35
N ARG A 154 -6.90 11.29 -1.41
CA ARG A 154 -5.55 10.70 -1.43
C ARG A 154 -4.82 11.08 -2.73
N PRO A 155 -4.59 12.38 -3.01
CA PRO A 155 -4.02 12.80 -4.28
C PRO A 155 -2.61 12.22 -4.53
N LYS A 156 -1.84 11.95 -3.46
CA LYS A 156 -0.51 11.32 -3.52
C LYS A 156 -0.47 9.93 -4.17
N ILE A 157 -1.60 9.22 -4.31
CA ILE A 157 -1.60 7.90 -4.96
C ILE A 157 -1.40 8.02 -6.48
N TRP A 158 -1.69 9.19 -7.05
CA TRP A 158 -1.70 9.39 -8.50
C TRP A 158 -0.39 9.97 -9.00
N ALA A 159 0.09 9.47 -10.15
CA ALA A 159 1.31 9.96 -10.78
C ALA A 159 1.31 11.48 -11.01
N ARG A 160 0.13 12.05 -11.34
CA ARG A 160 -0.06 13.50 -11.56
C ARG A 160 0.38 14.36 -10.37
N TYR A 161 0.12 13.91 -9.15
CA TYR A 161 0.54 14.63 -7.94
C TYR A 161 2.07 14.81 -7.92
N TRP A 162 2.78 13.72 -8.18
CA TRP A 162 4.24 13.71 -8.11
C TRP A 162 4.89 14.43 -9.30
N LEU A 163 4.34 14.29 -10.51
CA LEU A 163 4.78 15.08 -11.65
C LEU A 163 4.69 16.58 -11.36
N THR A 164 3.60 17.01 -10.74
CA THR A 164 3.42 18.42 -10.33
C THR A 164 4.49 18.83 -9.32
N LYS A 165 4.75 18.03 -8.28
CA LYS A 165 5.79 18.31 -7.28
C LYS A 165 7.21 18.37 -7.87
N ILE A 166 7.53 17.48 -8.79
CA ILE A 166 8.82 17.48 -9.49
C ILE A 166 8.97 18.75 -10.34
N MET A 167 7.91 19.16 -11.06
CA MET A 167 7.93 20.38 -11.86
C MET A 167 8.07 21.64 -10.99
N GLU A 168 7.37 21.72 -9.86
CA GLU A 168 7.50 22.79 -8.86
C GLU A 168 8.92 22.88 -8.30
N PHE A 169 9.51 21.74 -7.94
CA PHE A 169 10.88 21.67 -7.43
C PHE A 169 11.91 22.12 -8.48
N LYS A 170 11.76 21.69 -9.74
CA LYS A 170 12.63 22.14 -10.84
C LYS A 170 12.52 23.65 -11.07
N ARG A 171 11.33 24.23 -10.97
CA ARG A 171 11.10 25.68 -11.09
C ARG A 171 11.77 26.44 -9.94
N SER A 172 11.54 26.05 -8.69
CA SER A 172 12.11 26.72 -7.52
C SER A 172 13.63 26.63 -7.47
N SER A 173 14.21 25.51 -7.92
CA SER A 173 15.66 25.33 -8.02
C SER A 173 16.29 26.21 -9.10
N LYS A 174 15.61 26.41 -10.25
CA LYS A 174 16.05 27.36 -11.29
C LYS A 174 16.00 28.82 -10.82
N LEU A 175 14.93 29.23 -10.12
CA LEU A 175 14.83 30.59 -9.55
C LEU A 175 15.93 30.89 -8.52
N LYS A 176 16.30 29.91 -7.68
CA LYS A 176 17.42 30.05 -6.72
C LYS A 176 18.79 30.18 -7.40
N PHE A 177 18.93 29.70 -8.63
CA PHE A 177 20.17 29.82 -9.41
C PHE A 177 20.25 31.16 -10.15
N CYS A 178 19.12 31.67 -10.67
CA CYS A 178 19.05 33.01 -11.29
C CYS A 178 19.24 34.16 -10.29
N ASN A 179 18.78 34.01 -9.04
CA ASN A 179 18.90 35.05 -8.01
C ASN A 179 20.27 35.04 -7.28
N LYS A 180 21.26 34.30 -7.78
CA LYS A 180 22.63 34.21 -7.24
C LYS A 180 23.70 34.75 -8.19
N ILE A 181 23.29 35.42 -9.27
CA ILE A 181 24.14 36.10 -10.26
C ILE A 181 23.81 37.58 -10.19
#